data_AF-A0A951XWJ9-F1
#
_entry.id   AF-A0A951XWJ9-F1
#
_cell.length_a   1.000
_cell.length_b   1.000
_cell.length_c   1.000
_cell.angle_alpha   90.00
_cell.angle_beta   90.00
_cell.angle_gamma   90.00
#
_symmetry.space_group_name_H-M   'P 1'
#
loop_
_entity.id
_entity.type
_entity.pdbx_description
1 polymer ?
#
loop_
_entity_poly.entity_id
_entity_poly.type
_entity_poly.pdbx_seq_one_letter_code
_entity_poly.pdbx_strand_id
1 'polypeptide(L)'
;MLTELFSDLEARRRSRNAEYWTIAHKLAEGEKVAAAAVERLLADTAKTPADLRATVELLQQRRQWFDTASAAAALEKERAAIQERIAREDAKLTAAEQAHADATGPLYGRLDEIRGRQSDASDARRHLVRTCPYADLQAELAALTERLNEMRDRSAELHRHADRKHDAAADFAEADRHEAAIAAGSDPRLAGGVRQRAEQHRRAAESAAAELPGVVKAIAKLEREEASIHERMTKP
;
A
#
# COMPACT_ATOMS: atom_id res chain seq x y z
N MET A 1 46.33 -5.59 -72.72
CA MET A 1 47.51 -6.04 -71.94
C MET A 1 47.72 -5.23 -70.66
N LEU A 2 48.17 -3.96 -70.69
CA LEU A 2 48.41 -3.19 -69.44
C LEU A 2 47.14 -2.95 -68.61
N THR A 3 46.02 -2.62 -69.25
CA THR A 3 44.71 -2.40 -68.61
C THR A 3 44.11 -3.68 -68.00
N GLU A 4 44.25 -4.82 -68.67
CA GLU A 4 43.82 -6.12 -68.14
C GLU A 4 44.64 -6.52 -66.90
N LEU A 5 45.96 -6.27 -66.94
CA LEU A 5 46.85 -6.51 -65.81
C LEU A 5 46.47 -5.65 -64.59
N PHE A 6 46.13 -4.38 -64.78
CA PHE A 6 45.68 -3.51 -63.68
C PHE A 6 44.33 -3.96 -63.10
N SER A 7 43.38 -4.36 -63.95
CA SER A 7 42.09 -4.91 -63.52
C SER A 7 42.26 -6.18 -62.68
N ASP A 8 43.12 -7.09 -63.10
CA ASP A 8 43.41 -8.32 -62.37
C ASP A 8 44.08 -8.05 -61.02
N LEU A 9 45.00 -7.07 -60.97
CA LEU A 9 45.64 -6.65 -59.72
C LEU A 9 44.65 -6.01 -58.74
N GLU A 10 43.72 -5.19 -59.22
CA GLU A 10 42.65 -4.62 -58.39
C GLU A 10 41.71 -5.69 -57.86
N ALA A 11 41.29 -6.65 -58.70
CA ALA A 11 40.43 -7.76 -58.29
C ALA A 11 41.10 -8.60 -57.20
N ARG A 12 42.39 -8.93 -57.37
CA ARG A 12 43.17 -9.65 -56.35
C ARG A 12 43.30 -8.86 -55.06
N ARG A 13 43.52 -7.54 -55.13
CA ARG A 13 43.58 -6.68 -53.94
C ARG A 13 42.25 -6.63 -53.20
N ARG A 14 41.12 -6.55 -53.91
CA ARG A 14 39.78 -6.61 -53.32
C ARG A 14 39.51 -7.96 -52.66
N SER A 15 39.87 -9.06 -53.31
CA SER A 15 39.73 -10.43 -52.75
C SER A 15 40.50 -10.57 -51.44
N ARG A 16 41.79 -10.19 -51.44
CA ARG A 16 42.64 -10.28 -50.24
C ARG A 16 42.12 -9.39 -49.10
N ASN A 17 41.59 -8.22 -49.42
CA ASN A 17 40.99 -7.35 -48.41
C ASN A 17 39.70 -7.96 -47.84
N ALA A 18 38.88 -8.61 -48.66
CA ALA A 18 37.70 -9.34 -48.20
C ALA A 18 38.08 -10.55 -47.32
N GLU A 19 39.12 -11.29 -47.69
CA GLU A 19 39.69 -12.37 -46.89
C GLU A 19 40.19 -11.84 -45.53
N TYR A 20 40.82 -10.66 -45.50
CA TYR A 20 41.27 -10.02 -44.26
C TYR A 20 40.10 -9.76 -43.31
N TRP A 21 39.02 -9.16 -43.81
CA TRP A 21 37.82 -8.94 -43.01
C TRP A 21 37.16 -10.25 -42.56
N THR A 22 37.18 -11.28 -43.39
CA THR A 22 36.67 -12.62 -43.04
C THR A 22 37.45 -13.23 -41.87
N ILE A 23 38.79 -13.16 -41.90
CA ILE A 23 39.64 -13.63 -40.80
C ILE A 23 39.43 -12.79 -39.54
N ALA A 24 39.34 -11.46 -39.67
CA ALA A 24 39.08 -10.58 -38.54
C ALA A 24 37.73 -10.88 -37.86
N HIS A 25 36.69 -11.19 -38.64
CA HIS A 25 35.39 -11.63 -38.12
C HIS A 25 35.50 -12.95 -37.35
N LYS A 26 36.13 -13.97 -37.94
CA LYS A 26 36.34 -15.26 -37.27
C LYS A 26 37.08 -15.12 -35.94
N LEU A 27 38.15 -14.32 -35.94
CA LEU A 27 38.92 -14.04 -34.73
C LEU A 27 38.11 -13.25 -33.69
N ALA A 28 37.28 -12.29 -34.12
CA ALA A 28 36.39 -11.54 -33.23
C ALA A 28 35.33 -12.43 -32.58
N GLU A 29 34.87 -13.47 -33.29
CA GLU A 29 33.95 -14.51 -32.79
C GLU A 29 34.64 -15.58 -31.94
N GLY A 30 35.97 -15.50 -31.77
CA GLY A 30 36.76 -16.45 -30.98
C GLY A 30 37.13 -17.74 -31.72
N GLU A 31 36.91 -17.81 -33.03
CA GLU A 31 37.33 -18.95 -33.84
C GLU A 31 38.85 -19.00 -33.98
N LYS A 32 39.39 -20.23 -33.99
CA LYS A 32 40.83 -20.45 -34.21
C LYS A 32 41.13 -20.39 -35.70
N VAL A 33 42.04 -19.48 -36.07
CA VAL A 33 42.59 -19.39 -37.43
C VAL A 33 44.06 -19.78 -37.40
N ALA A 34 44.52 -20.56 -38.38
CA ALA A 34 45.90 -21.01 -38.44
C ALA A 34 46.88 -19.83 -38.59
N ALA A 35 47.91 -19.78 -37.73
CA ALA A 35 48.88 -18.68 -37.70
C ALA A 35 49.56 -18.45 -39.06
N ALA A 36 49.95 -19.52 -39.75
CA ALA A 36 50.56 -19.44 -41.09
C ALA A 36 49.63 -18.80 -42.14
N ALA A 37 48.31 -18.98 -42.02
CA ALA A 37 47.34 -18.35 -42.91
C ALA A 37 47.19 -16.85 -42.61
N VAL A 38 47.23 -16.47 -41.33
CA VAL A 38 47.20 -15.07 -40.89
C VAL A 38 48.46 -14.33 -41.32
N GLU A 39 49.64 -14.90 -41.09
CA GLU A 39 50.93 -14.30 -41.49
C GLU A 39 51.00 -14.03 -42.99
N ARG A 40 50.58 -15.01 -43.81
CA ARG A 40 50.54 -14.87 -45.27
C ARG A 40 49.58 -13.76 -45.70
N LEU A 41 48.39 -13.70 -45.13
CA LEU A 41 47.39 -12.71 -45.49
C LEU A 41 47.79 -11.29 -45.08
N LEU A 42 48.43 -11.13 -43.91
CA LEU A 42 48.96 -9.84 -43.45
C LEU A 42 50.06 -9.33 -44.39
N ALA A 43 50.96 -10.21 -44.82
CA ALA A 43 51.97 -9.87 -45.82
C ALA A 43 51.33 -9.49 -47.17
N ASP A 44 50.32 -10.25 -47.62
CA ASP A 44 49.62 -10.04 -48.90
C ASP A 44 48.75 -8.77 -48.93
N THR A 45 48.39 -8.22 -47.77
CA THR A 45 47.56 -7.00 -47.61
C THR A 45 48.33 -5.79 -47.12
N ALA A 46 49.64 -5.93 -46.86
CA ALA A 46 50.50 -4.92 -46.23
C ALA A 46 49.93 -4.42 -44.89
N LYS A 47 49.38 -5.33 -44.09
CA LYS A 47 48.84 -5.07 -42.74
C LYS A 47 49.74 -5.66 -41.67
N THR A 48 49.71 -5.06 -40.49
CA THR A 48 50.46 -5.53 -39.33
C THR A 48 49.59 -6.36 -38.39
N PRO A 49 50.19 -7.19 -37.52
CA PRO A 49 49.46 -7.84 -36.44
C PRO A 49 48.72 -6.83 -35.51
N ALA A 50 49.26 -5.62 -35.35
CA ALA A 50 48.60 -4.56 -34.58
C ALA A 50 47.32 -4.07 -35.27
N ASP A 51 47.33 -3.93 -36.61
CA ASP A 51 46.14 -3.56 -37.38
C ASP A 51 45.05 -4.63 -37.27
N LEU A 52 45.44 -5.92 -37.33
CA LEU A 52 44.50 -7.02 -37.14
C LEU A 52 43.91 -7.03 -35.73
N ARG A 53 44.73 -6.81 -34.69
CA ARG A 53 44.25 -6.70 -33.31
C ARG A 53 43.23 -5.57 -33.15
N ALA A 54 43.57 -4.36 -33.62
CA ALA A 54 42.67 -3.21 -33.55
C ALA A 54 41.35 -3.47 -34.32
N THR A 55 41.43 -4.16 -35.46
CA THR A 55 40.24 -4.52 -36.24
C THR A 55 39.37 -5.54 -35.50
N VAL A 56 39.97 -6.56 -34.90
CA VAL A 56 39.26 -7.56 -34.09
C VAL A 56 38.59 -6.91 -32.87
N GLU A 57 39.28 -6.04 -32.14
CA GLU A 57 38.74 -5.28 -31.01
C GLU A 57 37.54 -4.41 -31.45
N LEU A 58 37.65 -3.70 -32.57
CA LEU A 58 36.56 -2.92 -33.13
C LEU A 58 35.34 -3.79 -33.49
N LEU A 59 35.55 -4.95 -34.10
CA LEU A 59 34.45 -5.87 -34.44
C LEU A 59 33.75 -6.41 -33.19
N GLN A 60 34.49 -6.73 -32.15
CA GLN A 60 33.93 -7.13 -30.85
C GLN A 60 33.10 -6.00 -30.23
N GLN A 61 33.61 -4.77 -30.22
CA GLN A 61 32.87 -3.59 -29.73
C GLN A 61 31.58 -3.35 -30.54
N ARG A 62 31.66 -3.43 -31.87
CA ARG A 62 30.48 -3.28 -32.75
C ARG A 62 29.43 -4.34 -32.45
N ARG A 63 29.83 -5.58 -32.14
CA ARG A 63 28.89 -6.63 -31.76
C ARG A 63 28.20 -6.31 -30.43
N GLN A 64 28.97 -5.90 -29.42
CA GLN A 64 28.42 -5.48 -28.13
C GLN A 64 27.43 -4.31 -28.28
N TRP A 65 27.75 -3.30 -29.11
CA TRP A 65 26.83 -2.20 -29.39
C TRP A 65 25.56 -2.66 -30.11
N PHE A 66 25.68 -3.57 -31.08
CA PHE A 66 24.53 -4.15 -31.76
C PHE A 66 23.62 -4.91 -30.78
N ASP A 67 24.19 -5.78 -29.95
CA ASP A 67 23.44 -6.56 -28.96
C ASP A 67 22.74 -5.63 -27.96
N THR A 68 23.43 -4.57 -27.50
CA THR A 68 22.86 -3.53 -26.62
C THR A 68 21.71 -2.78 -27.29
N ALA A 69 21.89 -2.33 -28.53
CA ALA A 69 20.86 -1.62 -29.27
C ALA A 69 19.64 -2.50 -29.55
N SER A 70 19.85 -3.78 -29.86
CA SER A 70 18.79 -4.76 -30.06
C SER A 70 18.00 -5.00 -28.77
N ALA A 71 18.68 -5.12 -27.62
CA ALA A 71 18.03 -5.25 -26.32
C ALA A 71 17.20 -3.99 -25.96
N ALA A 72 17.76 -2.79 -26.19
CA ALA A 72 17.05 -1.54 -25.94
C ALA A 72 15.78 -1.39 -26.78
N ALA A 73 15.81 -1.81 -28.05
CA ALA A 73 14.63 -1.77 -28.93
C ALA A 73 13.49 -2.67 -28.45
N ALA A 74 13.80 -3.81 -27.81
CA ALA A 74 12.78 -4.66 -27.20
C ALA A 74 12.15 -3.99 -25.96
N LEU A 75 12.98 -3.38 -25.11
CA LEU A 75 12.52 -2.65 -23.92
C LEU A 75 11.65 -1.43 -24.26
N GLU A 76 11.97 -0.70 -25.34
CA GLU A 76 11.18 0.47 -25.73
C GLU A 76 9.75 0.08 -26.18
N LYS A 77 9.59 -1.10 -26.81
CA LYS A 77 8.26 -1.64 -27.13
C LYS A 77 7.47 -1.99 -25.87
N GLU A 78 8.12 -2.60 -24.89
CA GLU A 78 7.51 -2.95 -23.62
C GLU A 78 7.12 -1.70 -22.82
N ARG A 79 7.97 -0.68 -22.82
CA ARG A 79 7.74 0.61 -22.14
C ARG A 79 6.41 1.24 -22.56
N ALA A 80 6.12 1.30 -23.85
CA ALA A 80 4.87 1.88 -24.34
C ALA A 80 3.63 1.12 -23.81
N ALA A 81 3.68 -0.21 -23.82
CA ALA A 81 2.60 -1.04 -23.29
C ALA A 81 2.42 -0.88 -21.76
N ILE A 82 3.53 -0.76 -21.01
CA ILE A 82 3.49 -0.49 -19.58
C ILE A 82 2.89 0.89 -19.30
N GLN A 83 3.31 1.92 -20.03
CA GLN A 83 2.77 3.29 -19.89
C GLN A 83 1.27 3.33 -20.16
N GLU A 84 0.80 2.63 -21.19
CA GLU A 84 -0.64 2.54 -21.47
C GLU A 84 -1.40 1.84 -20.33
N ARG A 85 -0.85 0.76 -19.77
CA ARG A 85 -1.46 0.08 -18.62
C ARG A 85 -1.53 0.98 -17.40
N ILE A 86 -0.46 1.72 -17.10
CA ILE A 86 -0.43 2.71 -16.00
C ILE A 86 -1.56 3.74 -16.21
N ALA A 87 -1.64 4.36 -17.39
CA ALA A 87 -2.66 5.34 -17.69
C ALA A 87 -4.10 4.80 -17.53
N ARG A 88 -4.33 3.52 -17.89
CA ARG A 88 -5.64 2.88 -17.69
C ARG A 88 -5.98 2.65 -16.22
N GLU A 89 -5.02 2.25 -15.40
CA GLU A 89 -5.25 2.07 -13.97
C GLU A 89 -5.43 3.41 -13.25
N ASP A 90 -4.65 4.44 -13.62
CA ASP A 90 -4.82 5.80 -13.09
C ASP A 90 -6.21 6.35 -13.40
N ALA A 91 -6.71 6.14 -14.62
CA ALA A 91 -8.08 6.53 -14.99
C ALA A 91 -9.15 5.84 -14.12
N LYS A 92 -8.95 4.57 -13.76
CA LYS A 92 -9.87 3.87 -12.83
C LYS A 92 -9.80 4.44 -11.43
N LEU A 93 -8.60 4.79 -10.95
CA LEU A 93 -8.42 5.41 -9.64
C LEU A 93 -9.15 6.76 -9.59
N THR A 94 -8.94 7.63 -10.57
CA THR A 94 -9.62 8.93 -10.63
C THR A 94 -11.16 8.77 -10.65
N ALA A 95 -11.67 7.80 -11.41
CA ALA A 95 -13.12 7.52 -11.43
C ALA A 95 -13.64 7.03 -10.06
N ALA A 96 -12.87 6.18 -9.37
CA ALA A 96 -13.23 5.69 -8.04
C ALA A 96 -13.19 6.80 -6.98
N GLU A 97 -12.19 7.70 -7.04
CA GLU A 97 -12.10 8.87 -6.17
C GLU A 97 -13.27 9.83 -6.38
N GLN A 98 -13.65 10.09 -7.63
CA GLN A 98 -14.82 10.90 -7.94
C GLN A 98 -16.11 10.25 -7.42
N ALA A 99 -16.30 8.96 -7.66
CA ALA A 99 -17.47 8.24 -7.15
C ALA A 99 -17.54 8.26 -5.62
N HIS A 100 -16.39 8.14 -4.93
CA HIS A 100 -16.31 8.29 -3.48
C HIS A 100 -16.70 9.71 -3.05
N ALA A 101 -16.16 10.75 -3.69
CA ALA A 101 -16.49 12.14 -3.39
C ALA A 101 -17.99 12.43 -3.59
N ASP A 102 -18.58 11.95 -4.70
CA ASP A 102 -20.00 12.10 -5.00
C ASP A 102 -20.89 11.37 -4.00
N ALA A 103 -20.48 10.18 -3.55
CA ALA A 103 -21.21 9.40 -2.55
C ALA A 103 -21.10 10.01 -1.14
N THR A 104 -19.94 10.54 -0.78
CA THR A 104 -19.66 11.02 0.58
C THR A 104 -19.99 12.49 0.80
N GLY A 105 -19.93 13.33 -0.22
CA GLY A 105 -20.24 14.76 -0.15
C GLY A 105 -21.61 15.06 0.48
N PRO A 106 -22.72 14.43 0.02
CA PRO A 106 -24.03 14.60 0.63
C PRO A 106 -24.10 14.12 2.08
N LEU A 107 -23.36 13.07 2.44
CA LEU A 107 -23.32 12.54 3.80
C LEU A 107 -22.62 13.50 4.76
N TYR A 108 -21.49 14.08 4.34
CA TYR A 108 -20.82 15.13 5.12
C TYR A 108 -21.70 16.37 5.28
N GLY A 109 -22.35 16.82 4.20
CA GLY A 109 -23.30 17.94 4.28
C GLY A 109 -24.43 17.66 5.28
N ARG A 110 -24.98 16.44 5.28
CA ARG A 110 -26.01 16.04 6.24
C ARG A 110 -25.50 15.97 7.68
N LEU A 111 -24.26 15.51 7.89
CA LEU A 111 -23.64 15.49 9.21
C LEU A 111 -23.45 16.90 9.77
N ASP A 112 -23.01 17.84 8.95
CA ASP A 112 -22.82 19.23 9.37
C ASP A 112 -24.15 19.91 9.69
N GLU A 113 -25.20 19.64 8.92
CA GLU A 113 -26.56 20.11 9.23
C GLU A 113 -27.04 19.55 10.59
N ILE A 114 -26.82 18.26 10.85
CA ILE A 114 -27.18 17.63 12.13
C ILE A 114 -26.42 18.28 13.28
N ARG A 115 -25.11 18.53 13.12
CA ARG A 115 -24.28 19.21 14.13
C ARG A 115 -24.77 20.62 14.42
N GLY A 116 -25.10 21.39 13.37
CA GLY A 116 -25.68 22.72 13.51
C GLY A 116 -26.97 22.69 14.35
N ARG A 117 -27.92 21.82 13.97
CA ARG A 117 -29.18 21.66 14.70
C ARG A 117 -28.99 21.20 16.15
N GLN A 118 -28.00 20.33 16.41
CA GLN A 118 -27.67 19.89 17.77
C GLN A 118 -27.11 21.04 18.62
N SER A 119 -26.28 21.90 18.03
CA SER A 119 -25.78 23.11 18.69
C SER A 119 -26.94 24.05 19.05
N ASP A 120 -27.79 24.37 18.07
CA ASP A 120 -28.95 25.24 18.27
C ASP A 120 -29.89 24.71 19.36
N ALA A 121 -30.17 23.39 19.34
CA ALA A 121 -30.99 22.74 20.35
C ALA A 121 -30.35 22.78 21.75
N SER A 122 -29.02 22.74 21.84
CA SER A 122 -28.30 22.85 23.11
C SER A 122 -28.33 24.28 23.65
N ASP A 123 -28.18 25.28 22.77
CA ASP A 123 -28.36 26.69 23.12
C ASP A 123 -29.78 26.99 23.60
N ALA A 124 -30.79 26.50 22.88
CA ALA A 124 -32.19 26.64 23.26
C ALA A 124 -32.47 26.03 24.65
N ARG A 125 -31.96 24.81 24.91
CA ARG A 125 -32.08 24.16 26.22
C ARG A 125 -31.42 24.97 27.34
N ARG A 126 -30.18 25.44 27.13
CA ARG A 126 -29.50 26.32 28.09
C ARG A 126 -30.32 27.58 28.35
N HIS A 127 -30.90 28.17 27.31
CA HIS A 127 -31.70 29.38 27.46
C HIS A 127 -32.97 29.13 28.26
N LEU A 128 -33.68 28.03 27.97
CA LEU A 128 -34.90 27.60 28.68
C LEU A 128 -34.63 27.42 30.18
N VAL A 129 -33.54 26.72 30.54
CA VAL A 129 -33.15 26.52 31.94
C VAL A 129 -32.82 27.86 32.61
N ARG A 130 -32.03 28.71 31.95
CA ARG A 130 -31.61 30.01 32.48
C ARG A 130 -32.79 30.96 32.73
N THR A 131 -33.83 30.91 31.90
CA THR A 131 -35.00 31.79 32.03
C THR A 131 -36.15 31.16 32.82
N CYS A 132 -36.00 29.90 33.27
CA CYS A 132 -37.03 29.22 34.05
C CYS A 132 -37.19 29.91 35.41
N PRO A 133 -38.41 30.37 35.79
CA PRO A 133 -38.64 31.05 37.07
C PRO A 133 -38.66 30.08 38.27
N TYR A 134 -38.76 28.77 38.03
CA TYR A 134 -38.93 27.74 39.05
C TYR A 134 -37.58 27.09 39.43
N ALA A 135 -37.05 27.46 40.60
CA ALA A 135 -35.74 26.97 41.07
C ALA A 135 -35.72 25.47 41.41
N ASP A 136 -36.86 24.90 41.81
CA ASP A 136 -37.06 23.48 42.05
C ASP A 136 -36.92 22.66 40.76
N LEU A 137 -37.48 23.13 39.64
CA LEU A 137 -37.31 22.48 38.34
C LEU A 137 -35.86 22.54 37.85
N GLN A 138 -35.15 23.64 38.11
CA GLN A 138 -33.72 23.75 37.78
C GLN A 138 -32.88 22.76 38.58
N ALA A 139 -33.16 22.61 39.89
CA ALA A 139 -32.47 21.64 40.75
C ALA A 139 -32.80 20.19 40.36
N GLU A 140 -34.06 19.89 40.03
CA GLU A 140 -34.50 18.58 39.53
C GLU A 140 -33.75 18.21 38.24
N LEU A 141 -33.64 19.15 37.29
CA LEU A 141 -32.89 18.94 36.05
C LEU A 141 -31.38 18.75 36.29
N ALA A 142 -30.79 19.51 37.20
CA ALA A 142 -29.36 19.39 37.54
C ALA A 142 -29.05 17.99 38.09
N ALA A 143 -29.83 17.52 39.07
CA ALA A 143 -29.67 16.18 39.65
C ALA A 143 -29.88 15.07 38.62
N LEU A 144 -30.86 15.25 37.73
CA LEU A 144 -31.11 14.30 36.65
C LEU A 144 -29.97 14.28 35.62
N THR A 145 -29.38 15.44 35.32
CA THR A 145 -28.22 15.56 34.41
C THR A 145 -26.99 14.87 34.98
N GLU A 146 -26.71 14.99 36.27
CA GLU A 146 -25.62 14.27 36.94
C GLU A 146 -25.80 12.75 36.79
N ARG A 147 -27.01 12.25 37.08
CA ARG A 147 -27.32 10.82 36.94
C ARG A 147 -27.23 10.32 35.49
N LEU A 148 -27.61 11.14 34.51
CA LEU A 148 -27.43 10.83 33.09
C LEU A 148 -25.95 10.71 32.73
N ASN A 149 -25.11 11.63 33.21
CA ASN A 149 -23.67 11.59 32.96
C ASN A 149 -23.03 10.33 33.57
N GLU A 150 -23.37 9.99 34.81
CA GLU A 150 -22.90 8.75 35.46
C GLU A 150 -23.27 7.49 34.65
N MET A 151 -24.52 7.41 34.15
CA MET A 151 -24.94 6.27 33.34
C MET A 151 -24.26 6.24 31.97
N ARG A 152 -23.99 7.40 31.36
CA ARG A 152 -23.25 7.51 30.10
C ARG A 152 -21.79 7.10 30.26
N ASP A 153 -21.14 7.52 31.34
CA ASP A 153 -19.77 7.12 31.68
C ASP A 153 -19.69 5.61 31.90
N ARG A 154 -20.65 5.04 32.64
CA ARG A 154 -20.78 3.59 32.82
C ARG A 154 -20.99 2.87 31.49
N SER A 155 -21.83 3.41 30.60
CA SER A 155 -22.05 2.84 29.27
C SER A 155 -20.77 2.86 28.43
N ALA A 156 -20.00 3.95 28.49
CA ALA A 156 -18.72 4.08 27.77
C ALA A 156 -17.66 3.10 28.33
N GLU A 157 -17.61 2.92 29.65
CA GLU A 157 -16.77 1.91 30.29
C GLU A 157 -17.15 0.49 29.87
N LEU A 158 -18.45 0.14 29.89
CA LEU A 158 -18.93 -1.16 29.44
C LEU A 158 -18.64 -1.42 27.97
N HIS A 159 -18.77 -0.41 27.09
CA HIS A 159 -18.34 -0.53 25.69
C HIS A 159 -16.85 -0.82 25.57
N ARG A 160 -16.00 -0.05 26.27
CA ARG A 160 -14.55 -0.31 26.30
C ARG A 160 -14.22 -1.72 26.79
N HIS A 161 -14.98 -2.25 27.77
CA HIS A 161 -14.80 -3.63 28.23
C HIS A 161 -15.31 -4.68 27.24
N ALA A 162 -16.41 -4.41 26.54
CA ALA A 162 -16.94 -5.28 25.50
C ALA A 162 -16.00 -5.36 24.29
N ASP A 163 -15.35 -4.24 23.93
CA ASP A 163 -14.39 -4.16 22.82
C ASP A 163 -13.10 -4.96 23.10
N ARG A 164 -12.75 -5.19 24.37
CA ARG A 164 -11.66 -6.11 24.78
C ARG A 164 -11.90 -7.56 24.36
N LYS A 165 -13.06 -7.91 23.81
CA LYS A 165 -13.28 -9.20 23.14
C LYS A 165 -12.32 -9.40 21.95
N HIS A 166 -11.95 -8.33 21.25
CA HIS A 166 -10.94 -8.38 20.20
C HIS A 166 -9.54 -8.66 20.78
N ASP A 167 -9.21 -8.04 21.92
CA ASP A 167 -7.98 -8.30 22.65
C ASP A 167 -7.92 -9.76 23.15
N ALA A 168 -9.02 -10.30 23.67
CA ALA A 168 -9.12 -11.70 24.07
C ALA A 168 -8.86 -12.66 22.89
N ALA A 169 -9.38 -12.36 21.70
CA ALA A 169 -9.14 -13.16 20.50
C ALA A 169 -7.67 -13.11 20.05
N ALA A 170 -7.03 -11.94 20.15
CA ALA A 170 -5.60 -11.78 19.89
C ALA A 170 -4.75 -12.56 20.91
N ASP A 171 -5.10 -12.49 22.20
CA ASP A 171 -4.44 -13.23 23.28
C ASP A 171 -4.59 -14.76 23.12
N PHE A 172 -5.75 -15.25 22.68
CA PHE A 172 -5.92 -16.68 22.37
C PHE A 172 -5.03 -17.11 21.20
N ALA A 173 -4.96 -16.32 20.13
CA ALA A 173 -4.05 -16.59 19.01
C ALA A 173 -2.56 -16.54 19.44
N GLU A 174 -2.21 -15.66 20.38
CA GLU A 174 -0.87 -15.62 21.00
C GLU A 174 -0.59 -16.85 21.86
N ALA A 175 -1.55 -17.29 22.68
CA ALA A 175 -1.44 -18.52 23.45
C ALA A 175 -1.21 -19.74 22.55
N ASP A 176 -1.95 -19.86 21.45
CA ASP A 176 -1.80 -20.98 20.51
C ASP A 176 -0.42 -20.97 19.82
N ARG A 177 0.14 -19.78 19.53
CA ARG A 177 1.53 -19.64 19.06
C ARG A 177 2.54 -20.08 20.11
N HIS A 178 2.33 -19.72 21.38
CA HIS A 178 3.20 -20.15 22.47
C HIS A 178 3.11 -21.66 22.72
N GLU A 179 1.93 -22.28 22.59
CA GLU A 179 1.79 -23.73 22.69
C GLU A 179 2.47 -24.48 21.54
N ALA A 180 2.36 -23.97 20.32
CA ALA A 180 3.14 -24.49 19.20
C ALA A 180 4.66 -24.36 19.43
N ALA A 181 5.11 -23.28 20.09
CA ALA A 181 6.51 -23.07 20.47
C ALA A 181 6.96 -23.91 21.68
N ILE A 182 6.06 -24.30 22.58
CA ILE A 182 6.32 -25.24 23.68
C ILE A 182 6.60 -26.64 23.12
N ALA A 183 5.87 -27.06 22.07
CA ALA A 183 6.20 -28.28 21.33
C ALA A 183 7.61 -28.25 20.70
N ALA A 184 8.21 -27.05 20.54
CA ALA A 184 9.58 -26.81 20.07
C ALA A 184 10.59 -26.48 21.19
N GLY A 185 10.23 -26.62 22.48
CA GLY A 185 11.14 -26.48 23.62
C GLY A 185 10.99 -25.22 24.51
N SER A 186 9.91 -24.45 24.38
CA SER A 186 9.64 -23.25 25.20
C SER A 186 8.97 -23.57 26.56
N ASP A 187 8.99 -22.60 27.51
CA ASP A 187 8.40 -22.76 28.86
C ASP A 187 6.85 -22.86 28.84
N PRO A 188 6.26 -23.97 29.32
CA PRO A 188 4.82 -24.19 29.39
C PRO A 188 4.03 -23.14 30.20
N ARG A 189 4.68 -22.47 31.16
CA ARG A 189 4.01 -21.50 32.05
C ARG A 189 3.59 -20.23 31.31
N LEU A 190 4.26 -19.89 30.21
CA LEU A 190 3.95 -18.71 29.40
C LEU A 190 2.61 -18.87 28.67
N ALA A 191 2.34 -20.03 28.06
CA ALA A 191 1.04 -20.29 27.42
C ALA A 191 -0.11 -20.32 28.43
N GLY A 192 0.08 -20.93 29.60
CA GLY A 192 -0.93 -20.95 30.66
C GLY A 192 -1.31 -19.55 31.16
N GLY A 193 -0.32 -18.68 31.37
CA GLY A 193 -0.56 -17.29 31.78
C GLY A 193 -1.26 -16.44 30.70
N VAL A 194 -0.97 -16.67 29.41
CA VAL A 194 -1.65 -15.99 28.30
C VAL A 194 -3.11 -16.48 28.18
N ARG A 195 -3.37 -17.79 28.28
CA ARG A 195 -4.75 -18.33 28.27
C ARG A 195 -5.59 -17.83 29.42
N GLN A 196 -5.01 -17.74 30.63
CA GLN A 196 -5.72 -17.21 31.78
C GLN A 196 -6.13 -15.74 31.58
N ARG A 197 -5.26 -14.91 30.98
CA ARG A 197 -5.57 -13.52 30.62
C ARG A 197 -6.66 -13.44 29.54
N ALA A 198 -6.55 -14.25 28.49
CA ALA A 198 -7.56 -14.31 27.43
C ALA A 198 -8.95 -14.68 27.98
N GLU A 199 -9.02 -15.65 28.90
CA GLU A 199 -10.26 -16.05 29.57
C GLU A 199 -10.81 -14.95 30.49
N GLN A 200 -9.95 -14.21 31.18
CA GLN A 200 -10.36 -13.05 31.98
C GLN A 200 -10.93 -11.93 31.10
N HIS A 201 -10.28 -11.62 29.98
CA HIS A 201 -10.77 -10.63 29.01
C HIS A 201 -12.10 -11.05 28.38
N ARG A 202 -12.25 -12.33 28.04
CA ARG A 202 -13.50 -12.89 27.53
C ARG A 202 -14.64 -12.76 28.54
N ARG A 203 -14.44 -13.17 29.79
CA ARG A 203 -15.46 -13.06 30.85
C ARG A 203 -15.83 -11.61 31.15
N ALA A 204 -14.85 -10.70 31.18
CA ALA A 204 -15.10 -9.28 31.37
C ALA A 204 -15.93 -8.69 30.21
N ALA A 205 -15.62 -9.07 28.96
CA ALA A 205 -16.39 -8.64 27.79
C ALA A 205 -17.82 -9.22 27.77
N GLU A 206 -17.98 -10.50 28.13
CA GLU A 206 -19.29 -11.16 28.23
C GLU A 206 -20.16 -10.52 29.33
N SER A 207 -19.59 -10.25 30.52
CA SER A 207 -20.28 -9.56 31.61
C SER A 207 -20.67 -8.13 31.20
N ALA A 208 -19.75 -7.41 30.56
CA ALA A 208 -20.01 -6.04 30.11
C ALA A 208 -21.12 -5.99 29.04
N ALA A 209 -21.10 -6.92 28.08
CA ALA A 209 -22.14 -7.05 27.07
C ALA A 209 -23.51 -7.43 27.65
N ALA A 210 -23.54 -8.21 28.75
CA ALA A 210 -24.78 -8.56 29.45
C ALA A 210 -25.39 -7.38 30.23
N GLU A 211 -24.55 -6.52 30.82
CA GLU A 211 -25.00 -5.35 31.59
C GLU A 211 -25.42 -4.16 30.72
N LEU A 212 -24.76 -3.98 29.57
CA LEU A 212 -24.95 -2.82 28.69
C LEU A 212 -26.42 -2.55 28.30
N PRO A 213 -27.26 -3.53 27.95
CA PRO A 213 -28.67 -3.28 27.64
C PRO A 213 -29.46 -2.69 28.81
N GLY A 214 -29.08 -3.03 30.05
CA GLY A 214 -29.70 -2.48 31.25
C GLY A 214 -29.38 -1.00 31.43
N VAL A 215 -28.10 -0.63 31.24
CA VAL A 215 -27.64 0.77 31.30
C VAL A 215 -28.25 1.60 30.19
N VAL A 216 -28.29 1.09 28.95
CA VAL A 216 -28.93 1.79 27.81
C VAL A 216 -30.42 2.05 28.07
N LYS A 217 -31.16 1.08 28.65
CA LYS A 217 -32.56 1.28 29.05
C LYS A 217 -32.70 2.33 30.15
N ALA A 218 -31.78 2.38 31.11
CA ALA A 218 -31.78 3.38 32.17
C ALA A 218 -31.52 4.79 31.61
N ILE A 219 -30.56 4.95 30.70
CA ILE A 219 -30.31 6.21 29.98
C ILE A 219 -31.58 6.65 29.25
N ALA A 220 -32.19 5.78 28.45
CA ALA A 220 -33.39 6.12 27.70
C ALA A 220 -34.58 6.51 28.61
N LYS A 221 -34.66 5.95 29.82
CA LYS A 221 -35.66 6.36 30.81
C LYS A 221 -35.38 7.77 31.33
N LEU A 222 -34.14 8.04 31.73
CA LEU A 222 -33.72 9.34 32.23
C LEU A 222 -33.85 10.44 31.17
N GLU A 223 -33.58 10.15 29.89
CA GLU A 223 -33.77 11.11 28.79
C GLU A 223 -35.26 11.48 28.59
N ARG A 224 -36.19 10.55 28.84
CA ARG A 224 -37.63 10.87 28.83
C ARG A 224 -38.03 11.73 30.02
N GLU A 225 -37.46 11.49 31.19
CA GLU A 225 -37.66 12.30 32.38
C GLU A 225 -37.08 13.72 32.16
N GLU A 226 -35.89 13.85 31.56
CA GLU A 226 -35.30 15.13 31.13
C GLU A 226 -36.24 15.92 30.20
N ALA A 227 -36.80 15.25 29.18
CA ALA A 227 -37.75 15.86 28.26
C ALA A 227 -39.03 16.33 28.95
N SER A 228 -39.54 15.56 29.92
CA SER A 228 -40.70 15.93 30.74
C SER A 228 -40.43 17.17 31.60
N ILE A 229 -39.24 17.28 32.20
CA ILE A 229 -38.84 18.48 32.95
C ILE A 229 -38.76 19.70 32.02
N HIS A 230 -38.13 19.56 30.83
CA HIS A 230 -38.11 20.64 29.84
C HIS A 230 -39.52 21.05 29.40
N GLU A 231 -40.46 20.12 29.24
CA GLU A 231 -41.86 20.45 28.93
C GLU A 231 -42.50 21.25 30.07
N ARG A 232 -42.31 20.83 31.33
CA ARG A 232 -42.81 21.56 32.52
C ARG A 232 -42.25 22.98 32.60
N MET A 233 -40.99 23.19 32.20
CA MET A 233 -40.37 24.52 32.15
C MET A 233 -40.97 25.47 31.10
N THR A 234 -41.76 24.97 30.14
CA THR A 234 -42.45 25.80 29.14
C THR A 234 -43.85 26.25 29.58
N LYS A 235 -44.37 25.72 30.70
CA LYS A 235 -45.70 26.05 31.21
C LYS A 235 -45.60 27.26 32.17
N PRO A 236 -46.51 28.23 32.04
CA PRO A 236 -46.54 29.43 32.89
C PRO A 236 -46.99 29.17 34.32
#